data_AF-A0A6N2Y7F2-F1
#
_entry.id   AF-A0A6N2Y7F2-F1
#
_cell.length_a   1.000
_cell.length_b   1.000
_cell.length_c   1.000
_cell.angle_alpha   90.00
_cell.angle_beta   90.00
_cell.angle_gamma   90.00
#
_symmetry.space_group_name_H-M   'P 1'
#
loop_
_entity.id
_entity.type
_entity.pdbx_description
1 polymer ?
#
loop_
_entity_poly.entity_id
_entity_poly.type
_entity_poly.pdbx_seq_one_letter_code
_entity_poly.pdbx_strand_id
1 'polypeptide(L)'
;MGILSKLFKKKEAVTADRFANKVNNTNSKSLSFKVKEKVSVDESEIPEYQGDYAKAIFLYAMSKPSPIKRNSDYVKYFLYECGIREPAKYHKQMIDEGYLEASKIEAIVQALKVDTLKIILKKLNLPVSGKKAILVKRVLDVDSADILKEYCDNQTYSISEKGKIFLKQHDDYIKIHKNQNWGISWKEYDSCKQPEYSFYDTIWGILNKRITQERTLGLMRNDYYNMYEVLCQEGKRKAAIEMLLRVLYLDLSGVDGIQYWDLYRGGVYSKKEILDTYDVAVMVAPGIIRPIEKFKDVYDDGMIERIYQLKLQFCCCDKKLFLNIVHSIIDGTYDEETVKEKVKVAYRRALKEKLNIK
;
A
#
# COMPACT_ATOMS: atom_id res chain seq x y z
N MET A 1 11.83 -48.97 -32.22
CA MET A 1 11.36 -47.60 -31.92
C MET A 1 10.51 -47.65 -30.66
N GLY A 2 10.74 -46.72 -29.71
CA GLY A 2 9.79 -46.41 -28.62
C GLY A 2 10.13 -46.99 -27.24
N ILE A 3 11.16 -46.48 -26.59
CA ILE A 3 11.42 -46.61 -25.15
C ILE A 3 10.48 -45.64 -24.42
N LEU A 4 9.67 -46.11 -23.48
CA LEU A 4 9.25 -45.41 -22.25
C LEU A 4 8.32 -46.30 -21.38
N SER A 5 8.80 -47.50 -21.04
CA SER A 5 8.27 -48.30 -19.93
C SER A 5 9.28 -48.25 -18.78
N LYS A 6 9.03 -47.38 -17.79
CA LYS A 6 9.57 -47.44 -16.42
C LYS A 6 9.14 -46.18 -15.69
N LEU A 7 8.23 -46.32 -14.72
CA LEU A 7 8.21 -45.63 -13.42
C LEU A 7 6.80 -45.63 -12.80
N PHE A 8 6.17 -46.82 -12.73
CA PHE A 8 5.16 -47.10 -11.72
C PHE A 8 5.55 -48.40 -11.01
N LYS A 9 6.10 -48.28 -9.80
CA LYS A 9 6.10 -49.35 -8.80
C LYS A 9 5.64 -48.79 -7.46
N LYS A 10 4.45 -49.24 -7.07
CA LYS A 10 3.80 -49.13 -5.77
C LYS A 10 4.31 -50.26 -4.87
N LYS A 11 4.46 -49.98 -3.56
CA LYS A 11 4.31 -50.86 -2.36
C LYS A 11 5.05 -50.15 -1.20
N GLU A 12 4.60 -50.09 0.04
CA GLU A 12 3.54 -50.77 0.79
C GLU A 12 3.26 -49.96 2.08
N ALA A 13 2.08 -50.15 2.68
CA ALA A 13 1.66 -49.51 3.93
C ALA A 13 2.17 -50.28 5.16
N VAL A 14 2.57 -49.57 6.22
CA VAL A 14 2.59 -50.10 7.60
C VAL A 14 2.11 -49.02 8.58
N THR A 15 1.38 -49.50 9.56
CA THR A 15 0.42 -48.96 10.54
C THR A 15 0.86 -47.83 11.49
N ALA A 16 -0.16 -47.12 11.98
CA ALA A 16 -0.12 -46.15 13.06
C ALA A 16 0.05 -46.78 14.47
N ASP A 17 0.42 -45.89 15.39
CA ASP A 17 0.48 -46.00 16.85
C ASP A 17 1.56 -46.88 17.48
N ARG A 18 2.51 -46.21 18.16
CA ARG A 18 2.75 -46.40 19.59
C ARG A 18 3.73 -45.36 20.18
N PHE A 19 3.21 -44.66 21.19
CA PHE A 19 3.87 -44.03 22.33
C PHE A 19 4.63 -42.70 22.17
N ALA A 20 4.02 -41.71 22.84
CA ALA A 20 4.55 -40.44 23.29
C ALA A 20 5.84 -40.54 24.14
N ASN A 21 6.48 -39.37 24.25
CA ASN A 21 7.47 -38.95 25.25
C ASN A 21 8.91 -39.43 25.10
N LYS A 22 9.77 -38.55 24.56
CA LYS A 22 10.90 -38.02 25.36
C LYS A 22 11.51 -36.75 24.73
N VAL A 23 11.30 -35.64 25.43
CA VAL A 23 12.15 -34.46 25.38
C VAL A 23 13.55 -34.86 25.88
N ASN A 24 14.59 -34.57 25.10
CA ASN A 24 15.83 -33.93 25.59
C ASN A 24 16.90 -33.78 24.48
N ASN A 25 17.17 -32.50 24.17
CA ASN A 25 18.49 -31.88 24.16
C ASN A 25 19.62 -32.55 23.36
N THR A 26 19.88 -32.07 22.14
CA THR A 26 21.22 -32.07 21.54
C THR A 26 21.45 -30.85 20.64
N ASN A 27 22.48 -30.09 20.98
CA ASN A 27 23.10 -28.98 20.24
C ASN A 27 23.11 -29.17 18.70
N SER A 28 22.41 -28.31 17.97
CA SER A 28 22.64 -28.13 16.52
C SER A 28 23.50 -26.89 16.29
N LYS A 29 24.77 -27.10 15.90
CA LYS A 29 25.66 -26.06 15.38
C LYS A 29 24.98 -25.34 14.21
N SER A 30 24.85 -24.02 14.31
CA SER A 30 24.35 -23.18 13.21
C SER A 30 25.38 -23.16 12.07
N LEU A 31 25.12 -23.91 11.02
CA LEU A 31 25.83 -23.77 9.74
C LEU A 31 25.26 -22.54 9.01
N SER A 32 25.98 -21.42 9.07
CA SER A 32 25.65 -20.23 8.31
C SER A 32 26.10 -20.40 6.86
N PHE A 33 25.17 -20.76 5.97
CA PHE A 33 25.42 -20.70 4.53
C PHE A 33 25.24 -19.25 4.06
N LYS A 34 26.33 -18.59 3.70
CA LYS A 34 26.26 -17.33 2.94
C LYS A 34 25.94 -17.66 1.48
N VAL A 35 24.66 -17.69 1.14
CA VAL A 35 24.22 -17.67 -0.25
C VAL A 35 24.45 -16.25 -0.76
N LYS A 36 25.48 -16.06 -1.60
CA LYS A 36 25.60 -14.88 -2.45
C LYS A 36 24.73 -15.12 -3.68
N GLU A 37 23.44 -14.83 -3.56
CA GLU A 37 22.57 -14.77 -4.72
C GLU A 37 22.94 -13.52 -5.52
N LYS A 38 23.66 -13.71 -6.63
CA LYS A 38 23.70 -12.70 -7.69
C LYS A 38 22.31 -12.73 -8.32
N VAL A 39 21.42 -11.87 -7.83
CA VAL A 39 20.20 -11.53 -8.56
C VAL A 39 20.66 -10.86 -9.86
N SER A 40 20.69 -11.63 -10.95
CA SER A 40 20.72 -11.05 -12.28
C SER A 40 19.44 -10.24 -12.42
N VAL A 41 19.56 -8.92 -12.50
CA VAL A 41 18.41 -8.06 -12.81
C VAL A 41 17.96 -8.45 -14.21
N ASP A 42 16.76 -9.01 -14.32
CA ASP A 42 16.15 -9.24 -15.62
C ASP A 42 15.81 -7.86 -16.21
N GLU A 43 16.56 -7.44 -17.23
CA GLU A 43 16.32 -6.16 -17.88
C GLU A 43 14.93 -6.06 -18.52
N SER A 44 14.25 -7.19 -18.73
CA SER A 44 12.89 -7.23 -19.29
C SER A 44 11.80 -6.70 -18.35
N GLU A 45 12.08 -6.62 -17.04
CA GLU A 45 11.14 -6.05 -16.05
C GLU A 45 11.24 -4.53 -15.93
N ILE A 46 12.28 -3.90 -16.48
CA ILE A 46 12.47 -2.46 -16.42
C ILE A 46 11.68 -1.80 -17.56
N PRO A 47 10.71 -0.90 -17.26
CA PRO A 47 9.95 -0.25 -18.29
C PRO A 47 10.83 0.69 -19.14
N GLU A 48 10.38 0.98 -20.36
CA GLU A 48 10.93 2.10 -21.14
C GLU A 48 10.71 3.43 -20.41
N TYR A 49 11.37 4.50 -20.86
CA TYR A 49 11.19 5.82 -20.28
C TYR A 49 9.72 6.28 -20.36
N GLN A 50 9.12 6.59 -19.20
CA GLN A 50 7.68 6.86 -19.08
C GLN A 50 7.29 8.33 -19.36
N GLY A 51 8.08 9.09 -20.13
CA GLY A 51 7.70 10.44 -20.57
C GLY A 51 7.45 11.45 -19.45
N ASP A 52 6.35 12.20 -19.54
CA ASP A 52 6.03 13.26 -18.58
C ASP A 52 5.72 12.74 -17.16
N TYR A 53 5.26 11.48 -17.04
CA TYR A 53 5.17 10.81 -15.74
C TYR A 53 6.54 10.74 -15.06
N ALA A 54 7.53 10.19 -15.77
CA ALA A 54 8.90 10.06 -15.27
C ALA A 54 9.50 11.44 -14.89
N LYS A 55 9.27 12.45 -15.74
CA LYS A 55 9.72 13.83 -15.49
C LYS A 55 9.09 14.42 -14.23
N ALA A 56 7.78 14.27 -14.05
CA ALA A 56 7.06 14.78 -12.88
C ALA A 56 7.58 14.14 -11.59
N ILE A 57 7.76 12.82 -11.57
CA ILE A 57 8.28 12.10 -10.39
C ILE A 57 9.72 12.50 -10.08
N PHE A 58 10.56 12.65 -11.11
CA PHE A 58 11.95 13.09 -10.93
C PHE A 58 12.03 14.51 -10.36
N LEU A 59 11.33 15.47 -10.96
CA LEU A 59 11.31 16.86 -10.51
C LEU A 59 10.69 17.01 -9.11
N TYR A 60 9.65 16.23 -8.79
CA TYR A 60 9.08 16.19 -7.45
C TYR A 60 10.11 15.74 -6.41
N ALA A 61 10.87 14.68 -6.70
CA ALA A 61 11.93 14.20 -5.82
C ALA A 61 13.09 15.20 -5.69
N MET A 62 13.41 15.94 -6.76
CA MET A 62 14.48 16.96 -6.80
C MET A 62 13.98 18.37 -6.44
N SER A 63 12.79 18.51 -5.85
CA SER A 63 12.23 19.83 -5.52
C SER A 63 13.00 20.58 -4.43
N LYS A 64 13.76 19.86 -3.59
CA LYS A 64 14.65 20.45 -2.58
C LYS A 64 16.08 20.49 -3.11
N PRO A 65 16.92 21.43 -2.63
CA PRO A 65 18.34 21.50 -3.00
C PRO A 65 19.02 20.13 -2.91
N SER A 66 19.49 19.63 -4.05
CA SER A 66 20.17 18.35 -4.17
C SER A 66 21.33 18.46 -5.15
N PRO A 67 22.49 17.87 -4.85
CA PRO A 67 23.57 17.76 -5.82
C PRO A 67 23.23 16.73 -6.90
N ILE A 68 23.98 16.77 -7.99
CA ILE A 68 24.05 15.64 -8.93
C ILE A 68 24.84 14.51 -8.25
N LYS A 69 24.18 13.36 -8.06
CA LYS A 69 24.77 12.19 -7.38
C LYS A 69 25.27 11.15 -8.39
N ARG A 70 25.96 10.11 -7.92
CA ARG A 70 26.22 8.92 -8.74
C ARG A 70 24.92 8.20 -9.01
N ASN A 71 24.82 7.46 -10.13
CA ASN A 71 23.59 6.76 -10.51
C ASN A 71 23.05 5.83 -9.40
N SER A 72 23.93 5.15 -8.67
CA SER A 72 23.58 4.25 -7.56
C SER A 72 22.95 4.94 -6.35
N ASP A 73 23.14 6.24 -6.20
CA ASP A 73 22.75 7.01 -5.02
C ASP A 73 21.37 7.66 -5.18
N TYR A 74 20.72 7.45 -6.33
CA TYR A 74 19.32 7.83 -6.56
C TYR A 74 18.35 6.74 -6.09
N VAL A 75 17.11 7.15 -5.85
CA VAL A 75 16.00 6.28 -5.47
C VAL A 75 15.69 5.25 -6.56
N LYS A 76 15.45 4.01 -6.16
CA LYS A 76 15.27 2.88 -7.10
C LYS A 76 14.07 3.02 -8.03
N TYR A 77 13.00 3.69 -7.60
CA TYR A 77 11.81 3.86 -8.43
C TYR A 77 12.06 4.69 -9.70
N PHE A 78 13.12 5.52 -9.75
CA PHE A 78 13.51 6.15 -11.01
C PHE A 78 13.81 5.13 -12.12
N LEU A 79 14.42 3.99 -11.77
CA LEU A 79 14.67 2.93 -12.72
C LEU A 79 13.42 2.08 -12.94
N TYR A 80 12.91 1.45 -11.87
CA TYR A 80 11.90 0.40 -11.98
C TYR A 80 10.48 0.89 -12.29
N GLU A 81 10.20 2.17 -12.02
CA GLU A 81 8.88 2.76 -12.27
C GLU A 81 8.94 3.77 -13.42
N CYS A 82 9.96 4.63 -13.44
CA CYS A 82 10.05 5.71 -14.43
C CYS A 82 10.86 5.36 -15.69
N GLY A 83 11.64 4.27 -15.69
CA GLY A 83 12.51 3.89 -16.81
C GLY A 83 13.75 4.78 -16.99
N ILE A 84 14.15 5.53 -15.95
CA ILE A 84 15.33 6.43 -15.97
C ILE A 84 16.58 5.62 -15.62
N ARG A 85 17.32 5.19 -16.66
CA ARG A 85 18.52 4.34 -16.52
C ARG A 85 19.77 5.09 -16.04
N GLU A 86 19.93 6.33 -16.47
CA GLU A 86 21.07 7.19 -16.12
C GLU A 86 20.61 8.44 -15.34
N PRO A 87 20.16 8.32 -14.08
CA PRO A 87 19.53 9.43 -13.36
C PRO A 87 20.47 10.63 -13.14
N ALA A 88 21.79 10.45 -13.08
CA ALA A 88 22.73 11.57 -13.01
C ALA A 88 22.77 12.38 -14.32
N LYS A 89 22.68 11.69 -15.47
CA LYS A 89 22.60 12.33 -16.79
C LYS A 89 21.25 13.00 -16.98
N TYR A 90 20.18 12.35 -16.55
CA TYR A 90 18.83 12.93 -16.56
C TYR A 90 18.73 14.18 -15.68
N HIS A 91 19.40 14.20 -14.51
CA HIS A 91 19.49 15.40 -13.69
C HIS A 91 20.11 16.58 -14.46
N LYS A 92 21.25 16.34 -15.13
CA LYS A 92 21.91 17.36 -15.97
C LYS A 92 20.98 17.86 -17.07
N GLN A 93 20.29 16.94 -17.76
CA GLN A 93 19.30 17.30 -18.77
C GLN A 93 18.20 18.20 -18.20
N MET A 94 17.68 17.93 -17.00
CA MET A 94 16.66 18.79 -16.37
C MET A 94 17.18 20.19 -16.01
N ILE A 95 18.49 20.34 -15.77
CA ILE A 95 19.15 21.63 -15.57
C ILE A 95 19.28 22.35 -16.92
N ASP A 96 19.78 21.67 -17.94
CA ASP A 96 19.98 22.23 -19.29
C ASP A 96 18.66 22.66 -19.93
N GLU A 97 17.59 21.90 -19.68
CA GLU A 97 16.22 22.24 -20.11
C GLU A 97 15.55 23.31 -19.22
N GLY A 98 16.21 23.75 -18.15
CA GLY A 98 15.75 24.83 -17.26
C GLY A 98 14.64 24.45 -16.30
N TYR A 99 14.36 23.17 -16.07
CA TYR A 99 13.42 22.71 -15.03
C TYR A 99 14.04 22.73 -13.63
N LEU A 100 15.36 22.62 -13.55
CA LEU A 100 16.16 22.78 -12.34
C LEU A 100 17.14 23.95 -12.53
N GLU A 101 17.42 24.66 -11.45
CA GLU A 101 18.37 25.78 -11.44
C GLU A 101 19.30 25.68 -10.23
N ALA A 102 20.42 26.40 -10.26
CA ALA A 102 21.32 26.49 -9.12
C ALA A 102 20.55 26.99 -7.89
N SER A 103 20.71 26.28 -6.78
CA SER A 103 19.96 26.59 -5.56
C SER A 103 20.41 27.92 -4.98
N LYS A 104 19.45 28.75 -4.59
CA LYS A 104 19.73 29.99 -3.84
C LYS A 104 20.23 29.65 -2.45
N ILE A 105 21.05 30.53 -1.88
CA ILE A 105 21.68 30.30 -0.56
C ILE A 105 20.64 30.06 0.53
N GLU A 106 19.51 30.76 0.49
CA GLU A 106 18.41 30.61 1.44
C GLU A 106 17.83 29.19 1.41
N ALA A 107 17.65 28.63 0.21
CA ALA A 107 17.15 27.28 0.04
C ALA A 107 18.16 26.25 0.56
N ILE A 108 19.45 26.44 0.27
CA ILE A 108 20.53 25.57 0.75
C ILE A 108 20.56 25.54 2.28
N VAL A 109 20.56 26.72 2.93
CA VAL A 109 20.57 26.84 4.40
C VAL A 109 19.34 26.19 5.03
N GLN A 110 18.15 26.35 4.41
CA GLN A 110 16.93 25.67 4.87
C GLN A 110 17.03 24.13 4.79
N ALA A 111 17.76 23.61 3.81
CA ALA A 111 17.97 22.17 3.61
C ALA A 111 19.00 21.57 4.58
N LEU A 112 19.88 22.37 5.18
CA LEU A 112 20.89 21.88 6.13
C LEU A 112 20.28 21.16 7.34
N LYS A 113 21.03 20.19 7.88
CA LYS A 113 20.68 19.50 9.13
C LYS A 113 20.81 20.47 10.32
N VAL A 114 20.03 20.23 11.37
CA VAL A 114 20.06 21.05 12.60
C VAL A 114 21.47 21.10 13.19
N ASP A 115 22.21 20.00 13.16
CA ASP A 115 23.57 19.94 13.70
C ASP A 115 24.54 20.80 12.88
N THR A 116 24.45 20.78 11.55
CA THR A 116 25.24 21.65 10.67
C THR A 116 24.92 23.12 10.92
N LEU A 117 23.64 23.47 11.06
CA LEU A 117 23.22 24.84 11.41
C LEU A 117 23.82 25.29 12.74
N LYS A 118 23.85 24.42 13.76
CA LYS A 118 24.48 24.73 15.05
C LYS A 118 26.00 24.91 14.94
N ILE A 119 26.67 24.14 14.08
CA ILE A 119 28.11 24.32 13.83
C ILE A 119 28.38 25.71 13.23
N ILE A 120 27.60 26.09 12.20
CA ILE A 120 27.70 27.42 11.57
C ILE A 120 27.46 28.53 12.59
N LEU A 121 26.37 28.43 13.38
CA LEU A 121 26.05 29.44 14.40
C LEU A 121 27.13 29.56 15.47
N LYS A 122 27.75 28.46 15.90
CA LYS A 122 28.90 28.51 16.82
C LYS A 122 30.09 29.26 16.23
N LYS A 123 30.43 29.02 14.96
CA LYS A 123 31.50 29.76 14.26
C LYS A 123 31.21 31.25 14.17
N LEU A 124 29.93 31.60 14.02
CA LEU A 124 29.46 33.00 14.01
C LEU A 124 29.31 33.61 15.41
N ASN A 125 29.64 32.88 16.48
CA ASN A 125 29.40 33.27 17.87
C ASN A 125 27.94 33.64 18.17
N LEU A 126 26.99 32.94 17.52
CA LEU A 126 25.55 33.15 17.66
C LEU A 126 24.89 32.07 18.53
N PRO A 127 23.71 32.36 19.14
CA PRO A 127 22.96 31.38 19.92
C PRO A 127 22.52 30.16 19.10
N VAL A 128 22.76 28.96 19.63
CA VAL A 128 22.52 27.66 18.97
C VAL A 128 21.25 26.93 19.43
N SER A 129 20.50 27.55 20.34
CA SER A 129 19.24 27.00 20.88
C SER A 129 18.03 27.47 20.07
N GLY A 130 16.98 26.63 20.03
CA GLY A 130 15.70 26.96 19.40
C GLY A 130 15.28 25.98 18.29
N LYS A 131 14.08 26.22 17.75
CA LYS A 131 13.53 25.45 16.62
C LYS A 131 14.33 25.70 15.35
N LYS A 132 14.34 24.75 14.40
CA LYS A 132 15.10 24.84 13.14
C LYS A 132 14.87 26.17 12.40
N ALA A 133 13.63 26.64 12.30
CA ALA A 133 13.30 27.88 11.63
C ALA A 133 14.03 29.11 12.22
N ILE A 134 14.20 29.14 13.54
CA ILE A 134 14.93 30.21 14.23
C ILE A 134 16.42 30.13 13.91
N LEU A 135 16.99 28.92 13.90
CA LEU A 135 18.41 28.71 13.57
C LEU A 135 18.70 29.13 12.14
N VAL A 136 17.85 28.74 11.18
CA VAL A 136 17.95 29.14 9.77
C VAL A 136 17.90 30.67 9.65
N LYS A 137 16.93 31.32 10.28
CA LYS A 137 16.80 32.78 10.24
C LYS A 137 18.08 33.47 10.73
N ARG A 138 18.63 33.03 11.87
CA ARG A 138 19.88 33.60 12.42
C ARG A 138 21.07 33.45 11.48
N VAL A 139 21.17 32.32 10.77
CA VAL A 139 22.23 32.11 9.78
C VAL A 139 22.07 33.05 8.58
N LEU A 140 20.84 33.32 8.15
CA LEU A 140 20.55 34.19 6.99
C LEU A 140 20.59 35.69 7.33
N ASP A 141 20.34 36.08 8.58
CA ASP A 141 20.34 37.49 9.02
C ASP A 141 21.75 38.09 9.12
N VAL A 142 22.81 37.28 9.04
CA VAL A 142 24.20 37.74 9.14
C VAL A 142 24.91 37.60 7.79
N ASP A 143 25.55 38.68 7.33
CA ASP A 143 26.45 38.62 6.18
C ASP A 143 27.67 37.76 6.53
N SER A 144 27.65 36.53 6.02
CA SER A 144 28.58 35.46 6.39
C SER A 144 28.98 34.62 5.19
N ALA A 145 29.09 35.27 4.02
CA ALA A 145 29.35 34.62 2.73
C ALA A 145 30.54 33.64 2.77
N ASP A 146 31.63 33.97 3.46
CA ASP A 146 32.82 33.12 3.52
C ASP A 146 32.63 31.86 4.36
N ILE A 147 31.91 31.95 5.48
CA ILE A 147 31.55 30.79 6.29
C ILE A 147 30.51 29.94 5.56
N LEU A 148 29.54 30.57 4.92
CA LEU A 148 28.50 29.87 4.17
C LEU A 148 29.07 29.10 2.99
N LYS A 149 30.09 29.63 2.29
CA LYS A 149 30.81 28.89 1.24
C LYS A 149 31.29 27.53 1.76
N GLU A 150 31.96 27.45 2.91
CA GLU A 150 32.47 26.17 3.47
C GLU A 150 31.38 25.07 3.58
N TYR A 151 30.12 25.46 3.80
CA TYR A 151 29.00 24.52 3.99
C TYR A 151 28.02 24.45 2.81
N CYS A 152 28.08 25.40 1.88
CA CYS A 152 27.10 25.58 0.81
C CYS A 152 27.72 25.53 -0.60
N ASP A 153 29.04 25.36 -0.75
CA ASP A 153 29.75 25.35 -2.05
C ASP A 153 29.46 24.11 -2.90
N ASN A 154 28.76 23.12 -2.36
CA ASN A 154 28.28 22.00 -3.17
C ASN A 154 27.24 22.54 -4.16
N GLN A 155 27.55 22.49 -5.45
CA GLN A 155 26.65 22.88 -6.52
C GLN A 155 25.38 22.03 -6.45
N THR A 156 24.37 22.56 -5.78
CA THR A 156 23.07 21.94 -5.57
C THR A 156 22.05 22.61 -6.46
N TYR A 157 21.09 21.83 -6.91
CA TYR A 157 20.04 22.29 -7.81
C TYR A 157 18.70 22.09 -7.14
N SER A 158 17.79 23.03 -7.42
CA SER A 158 16.43 23.01 -6.93
C SER A 158 15.48 23.36 -8.06
N ILE A 159 14.19 23.12 -7.83
CA ILE A 159 13.18 23.36 -8.85
C ILE A 159 13.09 24.83 -9.25
N SER A 160 13.19 25.10 -10.55
CA SER A 160 13.01 26.43 -11.14
C SER A 160 11.52 26.79 -11.21
N GLU A 161 11.20 28.02 -11.62
CA GLU A 161 9.80 28.40 -11.86
C GLU A 161 9.15 27.59 -12.98
N LYS A 162 9.91 27.30 -14.06
CA LYS A 162 9.46 26.40 -15.13
C LYS A 162 9.16 24.99 -14.59
N GLY A 163 10.02 24.47 -13.71
CA GLY A 163 9.80 23.21 -13.01
C GLY A 163 8.53 23.19 -12.17
N LYS A 164 8.27 24.26 -11.41
CA LYS A 164 7.05 24.36 -10.59
C LYS A 164 5.78 24.41 -11.43
N ILE A 165 5.79 25.15 -12.54
CA ILE A 165 4.67 25.19 -13.49
C ILE A 165 4.40 23.79 -14.05
N PHE A 166 5.45 23.08 -14.47
CA PHE A 166 5.34 21.71 -14.97
C PHE A 166 4.75 20.77 -13.91
N LEU A 167 5.25 20.81 -12.66
CA LEU A 167 4.71 19.99 -11.58
C LEU A 167 3.26 20.32 -11.26
N LYS A 168 2.86 21.58 -11.31
CA LYS A 168 1.46 21.99 -11.08
C LYS A 168 0.53 21.43 -12.16
N GLN A 169 0.97 21.40 -13.41
CA GLN A 169 0.21 20.83 -14.52
C GLN A 169 0.11 19.30 -14.45
N HIS A 170 1.08 18.64 -13.83
CA HIS A 170 1.19 17.18 -13.72
C HIS A 170 1.08 16.68 -12.27
N ASP A 171 0.36 17.41 -11.42
CA ASP A 171 0.18 17.05 -10.00
C ASP A 171 -0.50 15.68 -9.82
N ASP A 172 -1.35 15.31 -10.78
CA ASP A 172 -2.00 14.00 -10.83
C ASP A 172 -0.98 12.84 -10.84
N TYR A 173 0.13 12.97 -11.58
CA TYR A 173 1.17 11.95 -11.62
C TYR A 173 1.86 11.79 -10.26
N ILE A 174 2.09 12.90 -9.55
CA ILE A 174 2.63 12.86 -8.17
C ILE A 174 1.64 12.17 -7.23
N LYS A 175 0.34 12.47 -7.35
CA LYS A 175 -0.70 11.83 -6.55
C LYS A 175 -0.78 10.34 -6.81
N ILE A 176 -0.67 9.89 -8.06
CA ILE A 176 -0.65 8.47 -8.42
C ILE A 176 0.55 7.77 -7.79
N HIS A 177 1.76 8.34 -7.94
CA HIS A 177 2.97 7.78 -7.36
C HIS A 177 2.90 7.69 -5.82
N LYS A 178 2.28 8.66 -5.15
CA LYS A 178 2.08 8.61 -3.69
C LYS A 178 1.05 7.58 -3.24
N ASN A 179 0.13 7.20 -4.12
CA ASN A 179 -0.98 6.30 -3.82
C ASN A 179 -0.90 5.00 -4.64
N GLN A 180 0.31 4.45 -4.82
CA GLN A 180 0.55 3.20 -5.56
C GLN A 180 -0.27 2.01 -5.04
N ASN A 181 -0.64 2.02 -3.74
CA ASN A 181 -1.44 0.97 -3.13
C ASN A 181 -2.84 0.83 -3.73
N TRP A 182 -3.34 1.85 -4.44
CA TRP A 182 -4.62 1.75 -5.16
C TRP A 182 -4.54 0.81 -6.38
N GLY A 183 -3.34 0.43 -6.81
CA GLY A 183 -3.14 -0.41 -7.98
C GLY A 183 -3.64 0.26 -9.26
N ILE A 184 -3.63 1.60 -9.31
CA ILE A 184 -4.00 2.39 -10.50
C ILE A 184 -2.71 2.94 -11.09
N SER A 185 -2.42 2.56 -12.34
CA SER A 185 -1.26 3.07 -13.06
C SER A 185 -1.55 4.44 -13.68
N TRP A 186 -0.49 5.22 -13.97
CA TRP A 186 -0.64 6.49 -14.68
C TRP A 186 -1.27 6.32 -16.07
N LYS A 187 -0.99 5.20 -16.75
CA LYS A 187 -1.58 4.87 -18.07
C LYS A 187 -3.07 4.62 -17.98
N GLU A 188 -3.49 3.88 -16.97
CA GLU A 188 -4.91 3.62 -16.71
C GLU A 188 -5.64 4.93 -16.37
N TYR A 189 -5.02 5.77 -15.53
CA TYR A 189 -5.53 7.09 -15.22
C TYR A 189 -5.71 7.94 -16.47
N ASP A 190 -4.67 8.10 -17.29
CA ASP A 190 -4.72 8.90 -18.52
C ASP A 190 -5.75 8.35 -19.51
N SER A 191 -5.95 7.02 -19.57
CA SER A 191 -6.96 6.41 -20.44
C SER A 191 -8.40 6.70 -20.02
N CYS A 192 -8.62 7.04 -18.74
CA CYS A 192 -9.93 7.31 -18.17
C CYS A 192 -10.19 8.80 -17.93
N LYS A 193 -9.14 9.62 -17.91
CA LYS A 193 -9.22 11.05 -17.61
C LYS A 193 -10.09 11.78 -18.64
N GLN A 194 -11.06 12.55 -18.14
CA GLN A 194 -11.87 13.47 -18.95
C GLN A 194 -11.58 14.92 -18.53
N PRO A 195 -11.64 15.90 -19.46
CA PRO A 195 -11.36 17.31 -19.15
C PRO A 195 -12.19 17.88 -17.99
N GLU A 196 -13.44 17.44 -17.86
CA GLU A 196 -14.40 17.88 -16.83
C GLU A 196 -14.25 17.17 -15.49
N TYR A 197 -13.51 16.06 -15.42
CA TYR A 197 -13.38 15.27 -14.19
C TYR A 197 -12.16 15.69 -13.39
N SER A 198 -12.35 15.81 -12.07
CA SER A 198 -11.22 15.98 -11.17
C SER A 198 -10.36 14.70 -11.12
N PHE A 199 -9.19 14.81 -10.52
CA PHE A 199 -8.35 13.66 -10.19
C PHE A 199 -9.16 12.57 -9.45
N TYR A 200 -9.87 12.96 -8.40
CA TYR A 200 -10.62 12.00 -7.58
C TYR A 200 -11.84 11.43 -8.31
N ASP A 201 -12.52 12.21 -9.16
CA ASP A 201 -13.62 11.68 -9.99
C ASP A 201 -13.14 10.62 -10.97
N THR A 202 -11.96 10.85 -11.59
CA THR A 202 -11.34 9.87 -12.50
C THR A 202 -10.97 8.59 -11.76
N ILE A 203 -10.31 8.70 -10.60
CA ILE A 203 -9.97 7.55 -9.74
C ILE A 203 -11.23 6.80 -9.30
N TRP A 204 -12.26 7.52 -8.88
CA TRP A 204 -13.55 6.93 -8.49
C TRP A 204 -14.20 6.18 -9.65
N GLY A 205 -14.19 6.75 -10.85
CA GLY A 205 -14.68 6.11 -12.07
C GLY A 205 -13.96 4.80 -12.38
N ILE A 206 -12.64 4.77 -12.24
CA ILE A 206 -11.83 3.55 -12.40
C ILE A 206 -12.24 2.48 -11.39
N LEU A 207 -12.27 2.81 -10.10
CA LEU A 207 -12.61 1.86 -9.03
C LEU A 207 -14.04 1.33 -9.18
N ASN A 208 -15.00 2.20 -9.49
CA ASN A 208 -16.39 1.80 -9.70
C ASN A 208 -16.55 0.90 -10.94
N LYS A 209 -15.83 1.19 -12.03
CA LYS A 209 -15.78 0.33 -13.22
C LYS A 209 -15.24 -1.06 -12.87
N ARG A 210 -14.16 -1.16 -12.08
CA ARG A 210 -13.63 -2.44 -11.62
C ARG A 210 -14.69 -3.22 -10.84
N ILE A 211 -15.28 -2.61 -9.81
CA ILE A 211 -16.35 -3.24 -8.99
C ILE A 211 -17.50 -3.78 -9.84
N THR A 212 -17.94 -3.03 -10.87
CA THR A 212 -19.07 -3.45 -11.72
C THR A 212 -18.73 -4.54 -12.74
N GLN A 213 -17.47 -4.63 -13.15
CA GLN A 213 -17.00 -5.61 -14.14
C GLN A 213 -16.44 -6.88 -13.50
N GLU A 214 -16.09 -6.80 -12.21
CA GLU A 214 -15.35 -7.83 -11.51
C GLU A 214 -16.22 -9.05 -11.19
N ARG A 215 -15.67 -10.24 -11.44
CA ARG A 215 -16.30 -11.51 -11.09
C ARG A 215 -15.79 -12.05 -9.76
N THR A 216 -14.64 -11.56 -9.28
CA THR A 216 -13.97 -12.01 -8.06
C THR A 216 -14.12 -11.01 -6.90
N LEU A 217 -14.64 -11.50 -5.77
CA LEU A 217 -15.04 -10.64 -4.66
C LEU A 217 -13.84 -10.08 -3.87
N GLY A 218 -12.70 -10.79 -3.86
CA GLY A 218 -11.46 -10.32 -3.25
C GLY A 218 -10.87 -9.06 -3.89
N LEU A 219 -11.03 -8.89 -5.22
CA LEU A 219 -10.63 -7.65 -5.90
C LEU A 219 -11.62 -6.52 -5.60
N MET A 220 -12.92 -6.82 -5.57
CA MET A 220 -13.96 -5.86 -5.18
C MET A 220 -13.76 -5.33 -3.75
N ARG A 221 -13.34 -6.19 -2.81
CA ARG A 221 -12.99 -5.82 -1.43
C ARG A 221 -11.88 -4.78 -1.37
N ASN A 222 -10.84 -4.94 -2.20
CA ASN A 222 -9.73 -3.98 -2.27
C ASN A 222 -10.15 -2.66 -2.90
N ASP A 223 -10.99 -2.68 -3.94
CA ASP A 223 -11.49 -1.45 -4.54
C ASP A 223 -12.38 -0.65 -3.58
N TYR A 224 -13.23 -1.29 -2.77
CA TYR A 224 -13.95 -0.58 -1.70
C TYR A 224 -13.01 0.04 -0.66
N TYR A 225 -11.92 -0.64 -0.30
CA TYR A 225 -10.92 -0.07 0.60
C TYR A 225 -10.22 1.14 -0.04
N ASN A 226 -9.87 1.06 -1.33
CA ASN A 226 -9.29 2.19 -2.07
C ASN A 226 -10.26 3.37 -2.17
N MET A 227 -11.56 3.10 -2.40
CA MET A 227 -12.61 4.13 -2.40
C MET A 227 -12.73 4.81 -1.03
N TYR A 228 -12.58 4.07 0.07
CA TYR A 228 -12.48 4.64 1.41
C TYR A 228 -11.31 5.63 1.53
N GLU A 229 -10.11 5.26 1.06
CA GLU A 229 -8.92 6.13 1.15
C GLU A 229 -9.08 7.40 0.30
N VAL A 230 -9.66 7.28 -0.90
CA VAL A 230 -10.00 8.43 -1.76
C VAL A 230 -10.94 9.39 -1.04
N LEU A 231 -12.04 8.88 -0.47
CA LEU A 231 -13.02 9.70 0.25
C LEU A 231 -12.43 10.35 1.51
N CYS A 232 -11.46 9.71 2.16
CA CYS A 232 -10.71 10.33 3.26
C CYS A 232 -9.86 11.51 2.79
N GLN A 233 -9.18 11.38 1.64
CA GLN A 233 -8.40 12.48 1.06
C GLN A 233 -9.29 13.65 0.62
N GLU A 234 -10.54 13.37 0.23
CA GLU A 234 -11.55 14.39 -0.07
C GLU A 234 -12.28 14.94 1.17
N GLY A 235 -12.03 14.41 2.37
CA GLY A 235 -12.74 14.80 3.59
C GLY A 235 -14.21 14.36 3.65
N LYS A 236 -14.66 13.49 2.75
CA LYS A 236 -16.04 12.96 2.67
C LYS A 236 -16.27 11.83 3.68
N ARG A 237 -16.17 12.16 4.98
CA ARG A 237 -16.13 11.18 6.09
C ARG A 237 -17.29 10.20 6.13
N LYS A 238 -18.53 10.67 5.93
CA LYS A 238 -19.73 9.81 5.96
C LYS A 238 -19.71 8.75 4.86
N ALA A 239 -19.35 9.14 3.63
CA ALA A 239 -19.21 8.21 2.53
C ALA A 239 -18.00 7.26 2.76
N ALA A 240 -16.92 7.75 3.37
CA ALA A 240 -15.72 6.95 3.64
C ALA A 240 -16.02 5.76 4.58
N ILE A 241 -16.75 5.98 5.68
CA ILE A 241 -17.15 4.87 6.57
C ILE A 241 -18.07 3.88 5.86
N GLU A 242 -18.97 4.31 4.99
CA GLU A 242 -19.81 3.37 4.23
C GLU A 242 -18.97 2.42 3.37
N MET A 243 -17.87 2.89 2.77
CA MET A 243 -16.95 2.03 2.02
C MET A 243 -16.22 1.05 2.94
N LEU A 244 -15.74 1.48 4.12
CA LEU A 244 -15.14 0.57 5.10
C LEU A 244 -16.12 -0.49 5.62
N LEU A 245 -17.37 -0.11 5.87
CA LEU A 245 -18.40 -1.06 6.29
C LEU A 245 -18.73 -2.06 5.18
N ARG A 246 -18.62 -1.68 3.89
CA ARG A 246 -18.70 -2.65 2.77
C ARG A 246 -17.51 -3.61 2.77
N VAL A 247 -16.30 -3.14 3.06
CA VAL A 247 -15.13 -4.02 3.25
C VAL A 247 -15.38 -5.01 4.37
N LEU A 248 -15.80 -4.53 5.54
CA LEU A 248 -16.12 -5.39 6.69
C LEU A 248 -17.24 -6.40 6.37
N TYR A 249 -18.26 -5.97 5.62
CA TYR A 249 -19.35 -6.83 5.18
C TYR A 249 -18.86 -7.99 4.31
N LEU A 250 -17.94 -7.72 3.39
CA LEU A 250 -17.32 -8.77 2.57
C LEU A 250 -16.47 -9.72 3.42
N ASP A 251 -15.58 -9.17 4.27
CA ASP A 251 -14.72 -9.93 5.18
C ASP A 251 -15.54 -10.88 6.09
N LEU A 252 -16.73 -10.43 6.55
CA LEU A 252 -17.62 -11.20 7.44
C LEU A 252 -18.65 -12.07 6.73
N SER A 253 -18.95 -11.83 5.46
CA SER A 253 -19.97 -12.58 4.73
C SER A 253 -19.59 -14.04 4.51
N GLY A 254 -18.28 -14.35 4.48
CA GLY A 254 -17.77 -15.66 4.10
C GLY A 254 -17.86 -15.94 2.60
N VAL A 255 -18.11 -14.90 1.79
CA VAL A 255 -18.36 -15.03 0.35
C VAL A 255 -17.11 -15.47 -0.43
N ASP A 256 -15.91 -15.13 0.04
CA ASP A 256 -14.64 -15.63 -0.52
C ASP A 256 -14.49 -17.15 -0.34
N GLY A 257 -15.27 -17.74 0.56
CA GLY A 257 -15.36 -19.17 0.73
C GLY A 257 -16.01 -19.90 -0.46
N ILE A 258 -16.80 -19.23 -1.29
CA ILE A 258 -17.59 -19.89 -2.35
C ILE A 258 -16.74 -20.71 -3.33
N GLN A 259 -15.51 -20.31 -3.61
CA GLN A 259 -14.64 -21.10 -4.50
C GLN A 259 -14.38 -22.52 -3.97
N TYR A 260 -14.26 -22.68 -2.65
CA TYR A 260 -14.07 -24.00 -2.03
C TYR A 260 -15.34 -24.84 -2.13
N TRP A 261 -16.51 -24.21 -2.13
CA TRP A 261 -17.79 -24.86 -2.38
C TRP A 261 -17.85 -25.49 -3.77
N ASP A 262 -17.41 -24.75 -4.78
CA ASP A 262 -17.41 -25.24 -6.15
C ASP A 262 -16.43 -26.41 -6.33
N LEU A 263 -15.28 -26.35 -5.66
CA LEU A 263 -14.32 -27.46 -5.61
C LEU A 263 -14.89 -28.70 -4.90
N TYR A 264 -15.64 -28.53 -3.79
CA TYR A 264 -16.35 -29.64 -3.16
C TYR A 264 -17.42 -30.24 -4.07
N ARG A 265 -18.22 -29.41 -4.75
CA ARG A 265 -19.20 -29.91 -5.74
C ARG A 265 -18.53 -30.65 -6.90
N GLY A 266 -17.33 -30.24 -7.28
CA GLY A 266 -16.48 -30.92 -8.25
C GLY A 266 -15.80 -32.19 -7.74
N GLY A 267 -16.01 -32.59 -6.48
CA GLY A 267 -15.41 -33.78 -5.87
C GLY A 267 -13.93 -33.64 -5.49
N VAL A 268 -13.37 -32.42 -5.54
CA VAL A 268 -11.97 -32.15 -5.18
C VAL A 268 -11.76 -32.20 -3.67
N TYR A 269 -12.73 -31.68 -2.91
CA TYR A 269 -12.73 -31.74 -1.45
C TYR A 269 -13.76 -32.73 -0.92
N SER A 270 -13.41 -33.45 0.13
CA SER A 270 -14.35 -34.17 0.97
C SER A 270 -15.14 -33.22 1.87
N LYS A 271 -16.25 -33.71 2.43
CA LYS A 271 -17.06 -32.99 3.41
C LYS A 271 -16.27 -32.54 4.64
N LYS A 272 -15.26 -33.29 5.06
CA LYS A 272 -14.41 -32.92 6.20
C LYS A 272 -13.43 -31.81 5.82
N GLU A 273 -12.76 -31.93 4.68
CA GLU A 273 -11.77 -30.95 4.23
C GLU A 273 -12.39 -29.58 3.96
N ILE A 274 -13.61 -29.54 3.42
CA ILE A 274 -14.31 -28.26 3.23
C ILE A 274 -14.66 -27.60 4.56
N LEU A 275 -15.11 -28.36 5.57
CA LEU A 275 -15.39 -27.84 6.90
C LEU A 275 -14.12 -27.28 7.57
N ASP A 276 -13.00 -28.01 7.46
CA ASP A 276 -11.71 -27.60 8.05
C ASP A 276 -11.12 -26.37 7.33
N THR A 277 -11.23 -26.30 5.99
CA THR A 277 -10.77 -25.15 5.19
C THR A 277 -11.54 -23.88 5.53
N TYR A 278 -12.82 -24.02 5.86
CA TYR A 278 -13.68 -22.87 6.14
C TYR A 278 -13.50 -22.23 7.50
N ASP A 279 -13.03 -22.97 8.51
CA ASP A 279 -12.67 -22.38 9.79
C ASP A 279 -11.52 -21.35 9.69
N VAL A 280 -10.75 -21.39 8.59
CA VAL A 280 -9.65 -20.48 8.26
C VAL A 280 -10.09 -19.34 7.33
N ALA A 281 -11.20 -19.50 6.59
CA ALA A 281 -11.64 -18.58 5.55
C ALA A 281 -12.35 -17.31 6.07
N VAL A 282 -12.84 -17.33 7.32
CA VAL A 282 -13.45 -16.15 7.95
C VAL A 282 -12.37 -15.41 8.72
N MET A 283 -11.95 -14.26 8.19
CA MET A 283 -10.97 -13.40 8.83
C MET A 283 -11.42 -11.95 8.75
N VAL A 284 -11.45 -11.27 9.89
CA VAL A 284 -11.60 -9.82 9.94
C VAL A 284 -10.23 -9.22 9.76
N ALA A 285 -10.01 -8.40 8.74
CA ALA A 285 -8.73 -7.73 8.58
C ALA A 285 -8.52 -6.73 9.74
N PRO A 286 -7.50 -6.90 10.60
CA PRO A 286 -7.30 -6.00 11.75
C PRO A 286 -7.04 -4.55 11.33
N GLY A 287 -6.54 -4.35 10.10
CA GLY A 287 -6.27 -3.04 9.52
C GLY A 287 -7.50 -2.13 9.36
N ILE A 288 -8.73 -2.67 9.36
CA ILE A 288 -9.96 -1.86 9.18
C ILE A 288 -10.69 -1.53 10.48
N ILE A 289 -10.36 -2.20 11.60
CA ILE A 289 -11.05 -1.98 12.89
C ILE A 289 -10.81 -0.57 13.44
N ARG A 290 -9.54 -0.18 13.61
CA ARG A 290 -9.18 1.16 14.11
C ARG A 290 -9.68 2.29 13.20
N PRO A 291 -9.62 2.18 11.87
CA PRO A 291 -10.28 3.14 10.99
C PRO A 291 -11.78 3.31 11.29
N ILE A 292 -12.55 2.21 11.39
CA ILE A 292 -14.00 2.27 11.65
C ILE A 292 -14.31 2.98 12.98
N GLU A 293 -13.58 2.63 14.05
CA GLU A 293 -13.73 3.26 15.38
C GLU A 293 -13.63 4.80 15.32
N LYS A 294 -12.73 5.35 14.48
CA LYS A 294 -12.52 6.80 14.32
C LYS A 294 -13.68 7.54 13.64
N PHE A 295 -14.69 6.82 13.13
CA PHE A 295 -15.87 7.40 12.49
C PHE A 295 -17.12 7.35 13.38
N LYS A 296 -16.96 7.09 14.69
CA LYS A 296 -18.06 7.09 15.67
C LYS A 296 -18.97 8.32 15.57
N ASP A 297 -18.41 9.49 15.33
CA ASP A 297 -19.14 10.76 15.25
C ASP A 297 -20.04 10.90 14.03
N VAL A 298 -19.83 10.11 12.98
CA VAL A 298 -20.61 10.18 11.73
C VAL A 298 -21.35 8.88 11.40
N TYR A 299 -21.18 7.84 12.21
CA TYR A 299 -21.82 6.54 12.01
C TYR A 299 -23.35 6.60 12.26
N ASP A 300 -24.12 5.93 11.41
CA ASP A 300 -25.55 5.70 11.59
C ASP A 300 -25.95 4.28 11.21
N ASP A 301 -26.85 3.64 11.97
CA ASP A 301 -27.34 2.29 11.68
C ASP A 301 -28.02 2.18 10.31
N GLY A 302 -28.52 3.30 9.77
CA GLY A 302 -29.06 3.37 8.41
C GLY A 302 -28.02 3.04 7.33
N MET A 303 -26.73 3.19 7.60
CA MET A 303 -25.65 2.72 6.72
C MET A 303 -25.69 1.19 6.54
N ILE A 304 -25.95 0.47 7.63
CA ILE A 304 -26.03 -0.99 7.63
C ILE A 304 -27.23 -1.47 6.83
N GLU A 305 -28.36 -0.76 6.92
CA GLU A 305 -29.55 -1.02 6.09
C GLU A 305 -29.21 -0.97 4.60
N ARG A 306 -28.48 0.07 4.16
CA ARG A 306 -28.08 0.23 2.76
C ARG A 306 -27.11 -0.87 2.32
N ILE A 307 -26.19 -1.28 3.18
CA ILE A 307 -25.21 -2.32 2.86
C ILE A 307 -25.90 -3.66 2.63
N TYR A 308 -26.87 -4.04 3.48
CA TYR A 308 -27.60 -5.30 3.34
C TYR A 308 -28.61 -5.33 2.18
N GLN A 309 -28.83 -4.22 1.46
CA GLN A 309 -29.50 -4.25 0.16
C GLN A 309 -28.66 -4.95 -0.91
N LEU A 310 -27.32 -4.99 -0.74
CA LEU A 310 -26.43 -5.76 -1.60
C LEU A 310 -26.56 -7.26 -1.27
N LYS A 311 -27.25 -7.98 -2.16
CA LYS A 311 -27.41 -9.43 -2.05
C LYS A 311 -26.16 -10.15 -2.54
N LEU A 312 -25.39 -10.69 -1.60
CA LEU A 312 -24.28 -11.59 -1.89
C LEU A 312 -24.80 -13.01 -2.17
N GLN A 313 -24.06 -13.78 -2.98
CA GLN A 313 -24.37 -15.18 -3.27
C GLN A 313 -24.27 -16.09 -2.03
N PHE A 314 -23.52 -15.66 -1.03
CA PHE A 314 -23.43 -16.27 0.28
C PHE A 314 -23.15 -15.18 1.31
N CYS A 315 -23.88 -15.21 2.42
CA CYS A 315 -23.67 -14.31 3.54
C CYS A 315 -24.04 -15.05 4.82
N CYS A 316 -23.03 -15.46 5.59
CA CYS A 316 -23.24 -16.13 6.87
C CYS A 316 -23.48 -15.18 8.03
N CYS A 317 -22.93 -13.96 7.95
CA CYS A 317 -23.12 -12.92 8.94
C CYS A 317 -24.46 -12.22 8.67
N ASP A 318 -25.50 -12.62 9.41
CA ASP A 318 -26.78 -11.94 9.32
C ASP A 318 -26.67 -10.48 9.81
N LYS A 319 -27.61 -9.65 9.37
CA LYS A 319 -27.62 -8.21 9.67
C LYS A 319 -27.56 -7.90 11.17
N LYS A 320 -28.19 -8.72 12.01
CA LYS A 320 -28.20 -8.52 13.46
C LYS A 320 -26.81 -8.78 14.04
N LEU A 321 -26.16 -9.87 13.63
CA LEU A 321 -24.78 -10.17 14.03
C LEU A 321 -23.82 -9.07 13.56
N PHE A 322 -23.95 -8.62 12.31
CA PHE A 322 -23.11 -7.57 11.75
C PHE A 322 -23.25 -6.24 12.50
N LEU A 323 -24.48 -5.83 12.79
CA LEU A 323 -24.76 -4.61 13.55
C LEU A 323 -24.13 -4.66 14.94
N ASN A 324 -24.24 -5.80 15.65
CA ASN A 324 -23.58 -5.99 16.94
C ASN A 324 -22.04 -5.88 16.84
N ILE A 325 -21.44 -6.42 15.77
CA ILE A 325 -19.99 -6.32 15.56
C ILE A 325 -19.60 -4.87 15.31
N VAL A 326 -20.31 -4.15 14.42
CA VAL A 326 -20.03 -2.74 14.14
C VAL A 326 -20.17 -1.89 15.40
N HIS A 327 -21.24 -2.07 16.19
CA HIS A 327 -21.39 -1.38 17.47
C HIS A 327 -20.23 -1.66 18.41
N SER A 328 -19.78 -2.91 18.53
CA SER A 328 -18.61 -3.22 19.37
C SER A 328 -17.34 -2.49 18.92
N ILE A 329 -17.13 -2.30 17.61
CA ILE A 329 -16.01 -1.52 17.06
C ILE A 329 -16.18 -0.03 17.40
N ILE A 330 -17.36 0.54 17.14
CA ILE A 330 -17.67 1.96 17.37
C ILE A 330 -17.61 2.32 18.87
N ASP A 331 -17.93 1.39 19.75
CA ASP A 331 -17.89 1.58 21.20
C ASP A 331 -16.55 1.23 21.82
N GLY A 332 -15.57 0.78 21.04
CA GLY A 332 -14.24 0.40 21.52
C GLY A 332 -14.27 -0.85 22.42
N THR A 333 -15.31 -1.67 22.30
CA THR A 333 -15.49 -2.94 23.04
C THR A 333 -15.24 -4.17 22.16
N TYR A 334 -14.72 -3.96 20.95
CA TYR A 334 -14.41 -5.02 19.99
C TYR A 334 -13.37 -5.99 20.55
N ASP A 335 -13.72 -7.28 20.53
CA ASP A 335 -12.83 -8.37 20.87
C ASP A 335 -12.74 -9.33 19.67
N GLU A 336 -11.53 -9.45 19.10
CA GLU A 336 -11.29 -10.18 17.85
C GLU A 336 -11.66 -11.65 17.98
N GLU A 337 -11.27 -12.31 19.08
CA GLU A 337 -11.55 -13.72 19.29
C GLU A 337 -13.04 -13.98 19.48
N THR A 338 -13.74 -13.15 20.27
CA THR A 338 -15.20 -13.26 20.44
C THR A 338 -15.94 -13.09 19.12
N VAL A 339 -15.55 -12.10 18.30
CA VAL A 339 -16.17 -11.86 16.99
C VAL A 339 -15.90 -13.03 16.06
N LYS A 340 -14.64 -13.49 15.98
CA LYS A 340 -14.24 -14.62 15.16
C LYS A 340 -15.02 -15.89 15.49
N GLU A 341 -15.19 -16.21 16.77
CA GLU A 341 -15.97 -17.38 17.18
C GLU A 341 -17.46 -17.25 16.84
N LYS A 342 -18.06 -16.07 17.04
CA LYS A 342 -19.47 -15.83 16.64
C LYS A 342 -19.68 -16.00 15.13
N VAL A 343 -18.75 -15.48 14.32
CA VAL A 343 -18.86 -15.55 12.86
C VAL A 343 -18.58 -16.97 12.37
N LYS A 344 -17.64 -17.71 12.95
CA LYS A 344 -17.44 -19.14 12.66
C LYS A 344 -18.69 -19.97 12.94
N VAL A 345 -19.37 -19.74 14.07
CA VAL A 345 -20.63 -20.43 14.39
C VAL A 345 -21.70 -20.11 13.33
N ALA A 346 -21.85 -18.84 12.96
CA ALA A 346 -22.79 -18.41 11.93
C ALA A 346 -22.46 -19.04 10.56
N TYR A 347 -21.18 -19.10 10.21
CA TYR A 347 -20.67 -19.74 9.00
C TYR A 347 -20.99 -21.22 8.94
N ARG A 348 -20.65 -21.98 10.00
CA ARG A 348 -20.91 -23.42 10.08
C ARG A 348 -22.41 -23.73 9.95
N ARG A 349 -23.27 -22.91 10.56
CA ARG A 349 -24.74 -23.00 10.43
C ARG A 349 -25.16 -22.80 8.97
N ALA A 350 -24.77 -21.69 8.35
CA ALA A 350 -25.11 -21.37 6.96
C ALA A 350 -24.62 -22.45 5.98
N LEU A 351 -23.45 -23.02 6.22
CA LEU A 351 -22.89 -24.09 5.39
C LEU A 351 -23.67 -25.41 5.55
N LYS A 352 -24.04 -25.80 6.77
CA LYS A 352 -24.86 -27.01 6.99
C LYS A 352 -26.20 -26.92 6.29
N GLU A 353 -26.86 -25.76 6.37
CA GLU A 353 -28.10 -25.47 5.64
C GLU A 353 -27.88 -25.62 4.14
N LYS A 354 -26.81 -25.02 3.59
CA LYS A 354 -26.47 -25.11 2.16
C LYS A 354 -26.11 -26.53 1.70
N LEU A 355 -25.57 -27.37 2.60
CA LEU A 355 -25.20 -28.77 2.35
C LEU A 355 -26.32 -29.78 2.61
N ASN A 356 -27.50 -29.36 3.09
CA ASN A 356 -28.55 -30.26 3.59
C ASN A 356 -28.03 -31.26 4.65
N ILE A 357 -27.10 -30.83 5.50
CA ILE A 357 -26.57 -31.66 6.59
C ILE A 357 -27.46 -31.47 7.81
N LYS A 358 -28.19 -32.52 8.20
CA LYS A 358 -28.88 -32.60 9.49
C LYS A 358 -27.90 -32.62 10.65
#